data_AF-A0A3B8JGT3-F1
#
_entry.id   AF-A0A3B8JGT3-F1
#
_cell.length_a   1.000
_cell.length_b   1.000
_cell.length_c   1.000
_cell.angle_alpha   90.00
_cell.angle_beta   90.00
_cell.angle_gamma   90.00
#
_symmetry.space_group_name_H-M   'P 1'
#
loop_
_entity.id
_entity.type
_entity.pdbx_description
1 polymer ?
#
loop_
_entity_poly.entity_id
_entity_poly.type
_entity_poly.pdbx_seq_one_letter_code
_entity_poly.pdbx_strand_id
1 'polypeptide(L)'
;MAAEIQNSTDALHQNQKQLKQALYNLKQTQAQLIHSEKMSSLGQLVAGIAHEINNPVNFIHANLSYVNDYSLDLLKLIHLYQQHYPNPEVEIAEQTEEVELDFLAEDLPNILNSMKVGTERISKIV
;
A
#
# COMPACT_ATOMS: atom_id res chain seq x y z
N MET A 1 3.91 69.63 -30.48
CA MET A 1 4.83 69.51 -29.33
C MET A 1 4.11 69.14 -28.03
N ALA A 2 3.28 69.98 -27.40
CA ALA A 2 2.63 69.61 -26.12
C ALA A 2 1.66 68.40 -26.20
N ALA A 3 0.79 68.35 -27.22
CA ALA A 3 -0.12 67.23 -27.44
C ALA A 3 0.59 65.91 -27.79
N GLU A 4 1.76 66.01 -28.40
CA GLU A 4 2.58 64.87 -28.83
C GLU A 4 3.35 64.26 -27.65
N ILE A 5 3.85 65.11 -26.75
CA ILE A 5 4.40 64.70 -25.45
C ILE A 5 3.31 64.04 -24.61
N GLN A 6 2.10 64.62 -24.54
CA GLN A 6 0.97 64.06 -23.79
C GLN A 6 0.59 62.65 -24.27
N ASN A 7 0.44 62.45 -25.58
CA ASN A 7 0.18 61.13 -26.16
C ASN A 7 1.29 60.12 -25.85
N SER A 8 2.56 60.55 -25.87
CA SER A 8 3.69 59.68 -25.54
C SER A 8 3.72 59.27 -24.06
N THR A 9 3.40 60.19 -23.14
CA THR A 9 3.24 59.87 -21.71
C THR A 9 2.06 58.94 -21.44
N ASP A 10 0.93 59.13 -22.13
CA ASP A 10 -0.24 58.26 -21.97
C ASP A 10 0.05 56.84 -22.47
N ALA A 11 0.74 56.71 -23.61
CA ALA A 11 1.22 55.43 -24.13
C ALA A 11 2.21 54.74 -23.18
N LEU A 12 3.15 55.48 -22.58
CA LEU A 12 4.09 54.95 -21.59
C LEU A 12 3.37 54.44 -20.34
N HIS A 13 2.40 55.19 -19.82
CA HIS A 13 1.59 54.77 -18.67
C HIS A 13 0.79 53.50 -18.99
N GLN A 14 0.21 53.41 -20.19
CA GLN A 14 -0.55 52.26 -20.63
C GLN A 14 0.34 51.01 -20.78
N ASN A 15 1.52 51.17 -21.39
CA ASN A 15 2.52 50.11 -21.49
C ASN A 15 3.03 49.66 -20.11
N GLN A 16 3.29 50.59 -19.18
CA GLN A 16 3.70 50.25 -17.83
C GLN A 16 2.61 49.45 -17.10
N LYS A 17 1.33 49.80 -17.29
CA LYS A 17 0.19 49.06 -16.73
C LYS A 17 0.09 47.66 -17.32
N GLN A 18 0.22 47.51 -18.64
CA GLN A 18 0.22 46.21 -19.31
C GLN A 18 1.39 45.33 -18.84
N LEU A 19 2.59 45.89 -18.73
CA LEU A 19 3.77 45.17 -18.26
C LEU A 19 3.58 44.68 -16.81
N LYS A 20 3.05 45.52 -15.93
CA LYS A 20 2.73 45.14 -14.54
C LYS A 20 1.71 43.99 -14.51
N GLN A 21 0.68 44.04 -15.35
CA GLN A 21 -0.31 42.96 -15.43
C GLN A 21 0.29 41.67 -15.97
N ALA A 22 1.10 41.75 -17.02
CA ALA A 22 1.79 40.58 -17.59
C ALA A 22 2.75 39.93 -16.57
N LEU A 23 3.52 40.74 -15.82
CA LEU A 23 4.39 40.25 -14.76
C LEU A 23 3.60 39.59 -13.62
N TYR A 24 2.46 40.16 -13.24
CA TYR A 24 1.57 39.58 -12.24
C TYR A 24 1.05 38.20 -12.70
N ASN A 25 0.51 38.13 -13.92
CA ASN A 25 0.00 36.89 -14.51
C ASN A 25 1.11 35.83 -14.65
N LEU A 26 2.32 36.24 -15.04
CA LEU A 26 3.48 35.34 -15.16
C LEU A 26 3.85 34.74 -13.81
N LYS A 27 3.94 35.56 -12.75
CA LYS A 27 4.22 35.08 -11.39
C LYS A 27 3.15 34.12 -10.88
N GLN A 28 1.88 34.42 -11.14
CA GLN A 28 0.77 33.54 -10.76
C GLN A 28 0.84 32.20 -11.49
N THR A 29 1.11 32.23 -12.80
CA THR A 29 1.26 31.02 -13.62
C THR A 29 2.46 30.18 -13.17
N GLN A 30 3.60 30.81 -12.88
CA GLN A 30 4.78 30.11 -12.34
C GLN A 30 4.49 29.43 -11.00
N ALA A 31 3.76 30.11 -10.09
CA ALA A 31 3.37 29.51 -8.82
C ALA A 31 2.45 28.29 -9.02
N GLN A 32 1.51 28.37 -9.97
CA GLN A 32 0.64 27.24 -10.33
C GLN A 32 1.42 26.07 -10.93
N LEU A 33 2.38 26.34 -11.83
CA LEU A 33 3.23 25.31 -12.43
C LEU A 33 4.07 24.58 -11.37
N ILE A 34 4.73 25.33 -10.48
CA ILE A 34 5.51 24.76 -9.36
C ILE A 34 4.61 23.91 -8.47
N HIS A 35 3.38 24.37 -8.19
CA HIS A 35 2.45 23.59 -7.38
C HIS A 35 2.02 22.29 -8.08
N SER A 36 1.72 22.36 -9.38
CA SER A 36 1.36 21.18 -10.18
C SER A 36 2.50 20.16 -10.25
N GLU A 37 3.73 20.62 -10.43
CA GLU A 37 4.91 19.75 -10.45
C GLU A 37 5.10 19.05 -9.10
N LYS A 38 4.96 19.79 -7.99
CA LYS A 38 5.00 19.20 -6.64
C LYS A 38 3.93 18.12 -6.44
N MET A 39 2.70 18.36 -6.90
CA MET A 39 1.62 17.37 -6.82
C MET A 39 1.90 16.14 -7.69
N SER A 40 2.48 16.33 -8.89
CA SER A 40 2.91 15.22 -9.75
C SER A 40 3.99 14.37 -9.10
N SER A 41 5.05 15.00 -8.56
CA SER A 41 6.13 14.31 -7.86
C SER A 41 5.62 13.59 -6.61
N LEU A 42 4.67 14.18 -5.89
CA LEU A 42 4.01 13.52 -4.76
C LEU A 42 3.22 12.29 -5.21
N GLY A 43 2.46 12.39 -6.31
CA GLY A 43 1.72 11.26 -6.87
C GLY A 43 2.65 10.10 -7.28
N GLN A 44 3.77 10.40 -7.93
CA GLN A 44 4.79 9.39 -8.26
C GLN A 44 5.40 8.74 -7.02
N LEU A 45 5.72 9.52 -5.99
CA LEU A 45 6.26 8.99 -4.74
C LEU A 45 5.26 8.06 -4.05
N VAL A 46 4.00 8.47 -3.95
CA VAL A 46 2.92 7.68 -3.36
C VAL A 46 2.72 6.37 -4.14
N ALA A 47 2.71 6.42 -5.47
CA ALA A 47 2.62 5.23 -6.32
C ALA A 47 3.84 4.29 -6.15
N GLY A 48 5.04 4.86 -5.99
CA GLY A 48 6.26 4.09 -5.71
C GLY A 48 6.18 3.37 -4.37
N ILE A 49 5.81 4.08 -3.31
CA ILE A 49 5.59 3.51 -1.96
C ILE A 49 4.54 2.40 -2.03
N ALA A 50 3.44 2.64 -2.77
CA ALA A 50 2.40 1.67 -2.97
C ALA A 50 2.92 0.38 -3.62
N HIS A 51 3.68 0.49 -4.72
CA HIS A 51 4.29 -0.66 -5.37
C HIS A 51 5.25 -1.41 -4.44
N GLU A 52 6.07 -0.70 -3.66
CA GLU A 52 7.02 -1.32 -2.72
C GLU A 52 6.33 -2.04 -1.55
N ILE A 53 5.14 -1.61 -1.14
CA ILE A 53 4.30 -2.31 -0.15
C ILE A 53 3.63 -3.54 -0.78
N ASN A 54 3.11 -3.42 -2.00
CA ASN A 54 2.42 -4.52 -2.68
C ASN A 54 3.35 -5.71 -2.95
N ASN A 55 4.64 -5.47 -3.21
CA ASN A 55 5.62 -6.53 -3.44
C ASN A 55 5.66 -7.57 -2.30
N PRO A 56 6.07 -7.24 -1.06
CA PRO A 56 6.11 -8.20 0.06
C PRO A 56 4.73 -8.79 0.38
N VAL A 57 3.65 -8.02 0.25
CA VAL A 57 2.28 -8.51 0.48
C VAL A 57 1.91 -9.62 -0.50
N ASN A 58 2.23 -9.44 -1.79
CA ASN A 58 2.00 -10.45 -2.82
C ASN A 58 2.82 -11.72 -2.57
N PHE A 59 4.10 -11.57 -2.16
CA PHE A 59 4.92 -12.72 -1.78
C PHE A 59 4.31 -13.49 -0.61
N ILE A 60 3.83 -12.81 0.44
CA ILE A 60 3.18 -13.46 1.59
C ILE A 60 1.87 -14.13 1.13
N HIS A 61 1.00 -13.41 0.42
CA HIS A 61 -0.29 -13.93 -0.03
C HIS A 61 -0.15 -15.20 -0.87
N ALA A 62 0.79 -15.21 -1.81
CA ALA A 62 1.05 -16.36 -2.67
C ALA A 62 1.52 -17.59 -1.86
N ASN A 63 2.28 -17.38 -0.78
CA ASN A 63 2.77 -18.47 0.06
C ASN A 63 1.72 -19.00 1.06
N LEU A 64 0.76 -18.17 1.49
CA LEU A 64 -0.25 -18.58 2.47
C LEU A 64 -1.11 -19.77 2.00
N SER A 65 -1.39 -19.88 0.70
CA SER A 65 -2.13 -21.04 0.16
C SER A 65 -1.35 -22.34 0.37
N TYR A 66 -0.05 -22.33 0.04
CA TYR A 66 0.80 -23.50 0.22
C TYR A 66 0.96 -23.87 1.70
N VAL A 67 1.17 -22.87 2.57
CA VAL A 67 1.26 -23.11 4.01
C VAL A 67 -0.02 -23.74 4.54
N ASN A 68 -1.19 -23.26 4.12
CA ASN A 68 -2.48 -23.86 4.49
C ASN A 68 -2.58 -25.31 4.03
N ASP A 69 -2.23 -25.60 2.78
CA ASP A 69 -2.29 -26.97 2.25
C ASP A 69 -1.34 -27.91 3.00
N TYR A 70 -0.10 -27.46 3.26
CA TYR A 70 0.89 -28.23 4.04
C TYR A 70 0.43 -28.46 5.48
N SER A 71 -0.14 -27.45 6.13
CA SER A 71 -0.68 -27.58 7.48
C SER A 71 -1.83 -28.58 7.53
N LEU A 72 -2.76 -28.54 6.57
CA LEU A 72 -3.86 -29.49 6.49
C LEU A 72 -3.37 -30.92 6.24
N ASP A 73 -2.36 -31.11 5.40
CA ASP A 73 -1.81 -32.44 5.14
C ASP A 73 -1.05 -33.01 6.35
N LEU A 74 -0.33 -32.17 7.11
CA LEU A 74 0.29 -32.58 8.37
C LEU A 74 -0.76 -32.94 9.43
N LEU A 75 -1.82 -32.13 9.58
CA LEU A 75 -2.92 -32.42 10.51
C LEU A 75 -3.62 -33.73 10.15
N LYS A 76 -3.87 -34.00 8.86
CA LYS A 76 -4.42 -35.28 8.39
C LYS A 76 -3.52 -36.45 8.75
N LEU A 77 -2.20 -36.32 8.56
CA LEU A 77 -1.24 -37.37 8.90
C LEU A 77 -1.24 -37.65 10.40
N ILE A 78 -1.20 -36.61 11.23
CA ILE A 78 -1.26 -36.75 12.69
C ILE A 78 -2.56 -37.44 13.11
N HIS A 79 -3.70 -37.03 12.53
CA HIS A 79 -4.99 -37.67 12.79
C HIS A 79 -4.98 -39.16 12.43
N LEU A 80 -4.38 -39.53 11.30
CA LEU A 80 -4.25 -40.93 10.89
C LEU A 80 -3.40 -41.74 11.89
N TYR A 81 -2.31 -41.16 12.40
CA TYR A 81 -1.53 -41.78 13.47
C TYR A 81 -2.37 -41.97 14.74
N GLN A 82 -3.13 -40.96 15.18
CA GLN A 82 -4.00 -41.08 16.35
C GLN A 82 -5.07 -42.17 16.19
N GLN A 83 -5.63 -42.33 14.98
CA GLN A 83 -6.61 -43.39 14.69
C GLN A 83 -6.02 -44.80 14.78
N HIS A 84 -4.78 -44.98 14.29
CA HIS A 84 -4.13 -46.30 14.26
C HIS A 84 -3.24 -46.58 15.49
N TYR A 85 -2.96 -45.56 16.29
CA TYR A 85 -2.15 -45.65 17.50
C TYR A 85 -2.86 -44.97 18.69
N PRO A 86 -4.00 -45.53 19.15
CA PRO A 86 -4.87 -44.90 20.15
C PRO A 86 -4.29 -44.87 21.56
N ASN A 87 -3.25 -45.66 21.83
CA ASN A 87 -2.53 -45.69 23.11
C ASN A 87 -1.07 -45.34 22.86
N PRO A 88 -0.75 -44.06 22.63
CA PRO A 88 0.62 -43.64 22.39
C PRO A 88 1.50 -43.77 23.63
N GLU A 89 2.82 -43.76 23.44
CA GLU A 89 3.78 -43.66 24.54
C GLU A 89 3.53 -42.39 25.36
N VAL A 90 3.84 -42.43 26.66
CA VAL A 90 3.58 -41.32 27.60
C VAL A 90 4.14 -40.00 27.07
N GLU A 91 5.36 -40.02 26.53
CA GLU A 91 6.01 -38.84 25.95
C GLU A 91 5.18 -38.19 24.82
N ILE A 92 4.57 -39.00 23.95
CA ILE A 92 3.75 -38.51 22.84
C ILE A 92 2.41 -37.96 23.36
N ALA A 93 1.81 -38.62 24.36
CA ALA A 93 0.58 -38.15 24.98
C ALA A 93 0.77 -36.81 25.69
N GLU A 94 1.83 -36.68 26.50
CA GLU A 94 2.21 -35.45 27.18
C GLU A 94 2.49 -34.32 26.19
N GLN A 95 3.26 -34.60 25.11
CA GLN A 95 3.51 -33.60 24.07
C GLN A 95 2.23 -33.18 23.33
N THR A 96 1.31 -34.12 23.07
CA THR A 96 0.02 -33.82 22.41
C THR A 96 -0.84 -32.89 23.24
N GLU A 97 -0.86 -33.08 24.56
CA GLU A 97 -1.54 -32.20 25.51
C GLU A 97 -0.83 -30.84 25.65
N GLU A 98 0.50 -30.83 25.74
CA GLU A 98 1.31 -29.60 25.85
C GLU A 98 1.12 -28.66 24.66
N VAL A 99 1.04 -29.19 23.43
CA VAL A 99 0.81 -28.37 22.23
C VAL A 99 -0.66 -28.01 22.00
N GLU A 100 -1.58 -28.49 22.86
CA GLU A 100 -3.02 -28.33 22.72
C GLU A 100 -3.50 -28.69 21.29
N LEU A 101 -3.15 -29.91 20.84
CA LEU A 101 -3.26 -30.28 19.42
C LEU A 101 -4.67 -30.08 18.83
N ASP A 102 -5.73 -30.38 19.58
CA ASP A 102 -7.12 -30.21 19.13
C ASP A 102 -7.44 -28.72 18.86
N PHE A 103 -7.01 -27.84 19.77
CA PHE A 103 -7.16 -26.40 19.60
C PHE A 103 -6.34 -25.90 18.39
N LEU A 104 -5.10 -26.37 18.25
CA LEU A 104 -4.24 -26.02 17.12
C LEU A 104 -4.87 -26.44 15.78
N ALA A 105 -5.44 -27.65 15.72
CA ALA A 105 -6.08 -28.18 14.54
C ALA A 105 -7.29 -27.34 14.10
N GLU A 106 -8.02 -26.77 15.05
CA GLU A 106 -9.14 -25.86 14.80
C GLU A 106 -8.69 -24.44 14.44
N ASP A 107 -7.72 -23.89 15.16
CA ASP A 107 -7.35 -22.47 15.06
C ASP A 107 -6.37 -22.15 13.92
N LEU A 108 -5.45 -23.07 13.60
CA LEU A 108 -4.44 -22.84 12.57
C LEU A 108 -5.04 -22.50 11.18
N PRO A 109 -6.07 -23.20 10.67
CA PRO A 109 -6.75 -22.81 9.44
C PRO A 109 -7.40 -21.41 9.53
N ASN A 110 -7.95 -21.05 10.69
CA ASN A 110 -8.60 -19.76 10.90
C ASN A 110 -7.58 -18.61 10.86
N ILE A 111 -6.42 -18.78 11.51
CA ILE A 111 -5.34 -17.79 11.49
C ILE A 111 -4.81 -17.61 10.05
N LEU A 112 -4.55 -18.71 9.33
CA LEU A 112 -4.06 -18.64 7.95
C LEU A 112 -5.06 -17.96 7.02
N ASN A 113 -6.35 -18.24 7.18
CA ASN A 113 -7.41 -17.55 6.43
C ASN A 113 -7.50 -16.06 6.80
N SER A 114 -7.37 -15.70 8.07
CA SER A 114 -7.33 -14.31 8.52
C SER A 114 -6.16 -13.53 7.88
N MET A 115 -4.97 -14.13 7.84
CA MET A 115 -3.81 -13.56 7.15
C MET A 115 -4.06 -13.40 5.63
N LYS A 116 -4.72 -14.38 5.01
CA LYS A 116 -5.08 -14.31 3.59
C LYS A 116 -6.02 -13.13 3.32
N VAL A 117 -7.07 -12.96 4.11
CA VAL A 117 -8.00 -11.82 3.99
C VAL A 117 -7.27 -10.48 4.22
N GLY A 118 -6.37 -10.44 5.21
CA GLY A 118 -5.56 -9.25 5.50
C GLY A 118 -4.68 -8.84 4.31
N THR A 119 -3.98 -9.79 3.70
CA THR A 119 -3.13 -9.55 2.54
C THR A 119 -3.94 -9.13 1.30
N GLU A 120 -5.09 -9.75 1.03
CA GLU A 120 -6.01 -9.32 -0.04
C GLU A 120 -6.51 -7.88 0.17
N ARG A 121 -6.79 -7.51 1.41
CA ARG A 121 -7.25 -6.15 1.72
C ARG A 121 -6.15 -5.13 1.49
N ILE A 122 -4.91 -5.41 1.89
CA ILE A 122 -3.78 -4.50 1.63
C ILE A 122 -3.58 -4.35 0.11
N SER A 123 -3.60 -5.45 -0.64
CA SER A 123 -3.46 -5.40 -2.10
C SER A 123 -4.56 -4.58 -2.82
N LYS A 124 -5.73 -4.41 -2.21
CA LYS A 124 -6.82 -3.57 -2.75
C LYS A 124 -6.72 -2.09 -2.39
N ILE A 125 -5.97 -1.73 -1.35
CA ILE A 125 -5.79 -0.35 -0.89
C ILE A 125 -4.71 0.36 -1.71
N VAL A 126 -3.75 -0.42 -2.18
CA VAL A 126 -2.45 0.03 -2.64
C VAL A 126 -2.34 -0.08 -4.15
#